data_AF-A0A8X6WLB7-F1
#
_entry.id   AF-A0A8X6WLB7-F1
#
_cell.length_a   1.000
_cell.length_b   1.000
_cell.length_c   1.000
_cell.angle_alpha   90.00
_cell.angle_beta   90.00
_cell.angle_gamma   90.00
#
_symmetry.space_group_name_H-M   'P 1'
#
loop_
_entity.id
_entity.type
_entity.pdbx_description
1 polymer ?
#
loop_
_entity_poly.entity_id
_entity_poly.type
_entity_poly.pdbx_seq_one_letter_code
_entity_poly.pdbx_strand_id
1 'polypeptide(L)'
;MQILSILRANLFTLPVKKCASLCIPRGQQKKYTPFWNENIRKENRDEARENVCNCGLSEDCIALRKAQAILKRSIIEAKRSSHKNFLEKLDLRRDGIKTHKFLFQLNSKRIIRNKPIKKGVLQNLLLIKTS
;
A
#
# COMPACT_ATOMS: atom_id res chain seq x y z
N MET A 1 21.86 -11.86 -44.88
CA MET A 1 20.44 -11.43 -44.87
C MET A 1 19.80 -11.37 -43.47
N GLN A 2 20.34 -12.02 -42.43
CA GLN A 2 19.71 -12.03 -41.08
C GLN A 2 20.00 -10.79 -40.21
N ILE A 3 21.11 -10.07 -40.43
CA ILE A 3 21.48 -8.91 -39.60
C ILE A 3 20.58 -7.69 -39.86
N LEU A 4 20.19 -7.48 -41.12
CA LEU A 4 19.31 -6.38 -41.53
C LEU A 4 17.86 -6.58 -41.04
N SER A 5 17.38 -7.83 -40.94
CA SER A 5 16.05 -8.11 -40.39
C SER A 5 15.98 -7.89 -38.87
N ILE A 6 17.05 -8.21 -38.13
CA ILE A 6 17.18 -7.95 -36.68
C ILE A 6 17.22 -6.44 -36.40
N LEU A 7 18.02 -5.68 -37.17
CA LEU A 7 18.10 -4.21 -37.04
C LEU A 7 16.75 -3.54 -37.32
N ARG A 8 16.00 -4.02 -38.31
CA ARG A 8 14.67 -3.51 -38.68
C ARG A 8 13.61 -3.84 -37.62
N ALA A 9 13.69 -5.02 -36.99
CA ALA A 9 12.81 -5.40 -35.88
C ALA A 9 13.05 -4.52 -34.62
N ASN A 10 14.30 -4.13 -34.36
CA ASN A 10 14.63 -3.29 -33.20
C ASN A 10 14.18 -1.83 -33.37
N LEU A 11 14.23 -1.28 -34.59
CA LEU A 11 13.84 0.10 -34.87
C LEU A 11 12.35 0.38 -34.56
N PHE A 12 11.48 -0.60 -34.82
CA PHE A 12 10.04 -0.47 -34.55
C PHE A 12 9.66 -0.90 -33.12
N THR A 13 10.31 -1.92 -32.57
CA THR A 13 9.92 -2.47 -31.26
C THR A 13 10.40 -1.61 -30.08
N LEU A 14 11.52 -0.90 -30.19
CA LEU A 14 12.04 -0.06 -29.11
C LEU A 14 11.14 1.14 -28.77
N PRO A 15 10.66 1.93 -29.76
CA PRO A 15 9.71 3.01 -29.49
C PRO A 15 8.38 2.50 -28.94
N VAL A 16 7.85 1.41 -29.50
CA VAL A 16 6.59 0.79 -29.05
C VAL A 16 6.71 0.28 -27.61
N LYS A 17 7.82 -0.36 -27.23
CA LYS A 17 8.08 -0.76 -25.84
C LYS A 17 8.20 0.43 -24.90
N LYS A 18 8.83 1.53 -25.35
CA LYS A 18 8.98 2.75 -24.57
C LYS A 18 7.61 3.41 -24.33
N CYS A 19 6.80 3.57 -25.37
CA CYS A 19 5.43 4.08 -25.27
C CYS A 19 4.55 3.17 -24.41
N ALA A 20 4.62 1.85 -24.60
CA ALA A 20 3.89 0.90 -23.78
C ALA A 20 4.30 0.98 -22.30
N SER A 21 5.59 1.18 -21.99
CA SER A 21 6.05 1.34 -20.61
C SER A 21 5.58 2.63 -19.93
N LEU A 22 5.38 3.70 -20.71
CA LEU A 22 4.89 4.99 -20.21
C LEU A 22 3.37 5.01 -20.07
N CYS A 23 2.65 4.42 -21.04
CA CYS A 23 1.19 4.49 -21.12
C CYS A 23 0.48 3.33 -20.42
N ILE A 24 1.12 2.17 -20.24
CA ILE A 24 0.54 1.02 -19.55
C ILE A 24 1.05 1.06 -18.10
N PRO A 25 0.26 1.59 -17.13
CA PRO A 25 0.66 1.56 -15.74
C PRO A 25 0.79 0.10 -15.30
N ARG A 26 2.00 -0.35 -15.04
CA ARG A 26 2.26 -1.71 -14.54
C ARG A 26 1.60 -1.85 -13.17
N GLY A 27 0.44 -2.50 -13.13
CA GLY A 27 -0.22 -2.93 -11.90
C GLY A 27 -0.36 -1.85 -10.84
N GLN A 28 -0.77 -0.63 -11.21
CA GLN A 28 -1.05 0.39 -10.20
C GLN A 28 -2.15 -0.14 -9.27
N GLN A 29 -1.75 -0.50 -8.05
CA GLN A 29 -2.67 -0.83 -7.00
C GLN A 29 -3.44 0.45 -6.68
N LYS A 30 -4.73 0.47 -7.04
CA LYS A 30 -5.66 1.50 -6.58
C LYS A 30 -5.57 1.52 -5.06
N LYS A 31 -5.07 2.63 -4.51
CA LYS A 31 -5.05 2.87 -3.06
C LYS A 31 -6.47 3.20 -2.63
N TYR A 32 -7.32 2.19 -2.49
CA TYR A 32 -8.66 2.36 -1.97
C TYR A 32 -8.57 2.92 -0.56
N THR A 33 -9.26 4.03 -0.31
CA THR A 33 -9.54 4.48 1.04
C THR A 33 -10.35 3.38 1.72
N PRO A 34 -9.90 2.85 2.87
CA PRO A 34 -10.68 1.84 3.57
C PRO A 34 -12.07 2.38 3.91
N PHE A 35 -13.09 1.54 3.85
CA PHE A 35 -14.48 1.96 4.10
C PHE A 35 -14.72 2.53 5.53
N TRP A 36 -13.82 2.27 6.47
CA TRP A 36 -13.84 2.79 7.84
C TRP A 36 -13.05 4.11 8.01
N ASN A 37 -12.56 4.71 6.91
CA ASN A 37 -11.61 5.83 6.92
C ASN A 37 -12.26 7.21 6.70
N GLU A 38 -13.58 7.33 6.57
CA GLU A 38 -14.26 8.60 6.22
C GLU A 38 -13.90 9.74 7.18
N ASN A 39 -13.73 9.44 8.47
CA ASN A 39 -13.46 10.45 9.50
C ASN A 39 -12.01 10.51 9.98
N ILE A 40 -11.10 9.74 9.36
CA ILE A 40 -9.70 9.68 9.81
C ILE A 40 -8.89 10.74 9.08
N ARG A 41 -8.77 11.91 9.71
CA ARG A 41 -7.95 13.01 9.21
C ARG A 41 -6.46 12.68 9.32
N LYS A 42 -5.78 12.69 8.19
CA LYS A 42 -4.31 12.49 8.11
C LYS A 42 -3.54 13.81 8.11
N GLU A 43 -4.25 14.91 7.84
CA GLU A 43 -3.76 16.29 7.70
C GLU A 43 -2.82 16.66 8.85
N ASN A 44 -3.26 16.55 10.11
CA ASN A 44 -2.44 16.88 11.28
C ASN A 44 -1.10 16.11 11.36
N ARG A 45 -1.06 14.86 10.86
CA ARG A 45 0.17 14.06 10.83
C ARG A 45 1.05 14.43 9.65
N ASP A 46 0.45 14.76 8.51
CA ASP A 46 1.15 15.18 7.31
C ASP A 46 1.76 16.58 7.49
N GLU A 47 1.03 17.53 8.08
CA GLU A 47 1.54 18.84 8.51
C GLU A 47 2.68 18.72 9.51
N ALA A 48 2.51 17.92 10.57
CA ALA A 48 3.58 17.69 11.54
C ALA A 48 4.82 17.04 10.89
N ARG A 49 4.64 16.24 9.84
CA ARG A 49 5.75 15.61 9.10
C ARG A 49 6.48 16.65 8.26
N GLU A 50 5.76 17.54 7.61
CA GLU A 50 6.34 18.63 6.83
C GLU A 50 7.17 19.57 7.72
N ASN A 51 6.65 19.91 8.90
CA ASN A 51 7.38 20.73 9.88
C ASN A 51 8.69 20.07 10.33
N VAL A 52 8.69 18.75 10.60
CA VAL A 52 9.94 18.02 10.92
C VAL A 52 10.93 18.05 9.75
N CYS A 53 10.44 17.89 8.52
CA CYS A 53 11.30 17.93 7.34
C CYS A 53 11.93 19.30 7.10
N ASN A 54 11.24 20.38 7.48
CA ASN A 54 11.68 21.75 7.26
C ASN A 54 12.57 22.29 8.39
N CYS A 55 12.18 22.07 9.65
CA CYS A 55 12.83 22.70 10.81
C CYS A 55 13.76 21.73 11.57
N GLY A 56 13.46 20.43 11.58
CA GLY A 56 14.31 19.40 12.19
C GLY A 56 14.48 19.48 13.71
N LEU A 57 13.68 20.29 14.42
CA LEU A 57 13.80 20.47 15.87
C LEU A 57 13.30 19.24 16.64
N SER A 58 13.82 19.06 17.86
CA SER A 58 13.41 17.98 18.77
C SER A 58 11.92 18.07 19.13
N GLU A 59 11.40 19.29 19.27
CA GLU A 59 9.99 19.57 19.58
C GLU A 59 9.07 19.13 18.43
N ASP A 60 9.46 19.40 17.19
CA ASP A 60 8.72 18.96 16.00
C ASP A 60 8.70 17.44 15.87
N CYS A 61 9.80 16.78 16.23
CA CYS A 61 9.88 15.32 16.29
C CYS A 61 8.92 14.75 17.34
N ILE A 62 8.79 15.40 18.50
CA ILE A 62 7.83 15.01 19.55
C ILE A 62 6.39 15.22 19.05
N ALA A 63 6.10 16.36 18.42
CA ALA A 63 4.79 16.67 17.85
C ALA A 63 4.38 15.64 16.78
N LEU A 64 5.31 15.26 15.89
CA LEU A 64 5.07 14.21 14.90
C LEU A 64 4.77 12.86 15.54
N ARG A 65 5.53 12.46 16.57
CA ARG A 65 5.27 11.20 17.30
C ARG A 65 3.89 11.21 17.95
N LYS A 66 3.48 12.33 18.55
CA LYS A 66 2.13 12.50 19.12
C LYS A 66 1.05 12.39 18.04
N ALA A 67 1.18 13.11 16.94
CA ALA A 67 0.24 13.07 15.82
C ALA A 67 0.13 11.67 15.21
N GLN A 68 1.25 10.95 15.07
CA GLN A 68 1.25 9.55 14.63
C GLN A 68 0.55 8.61 15.60
N ALA A 69 0.75 8.78 16.92
CA ALA A 69 0.09 7.97 17.92
C ALA A 69 -1.43 8.17 17.91
N ILE A 70 -1.88 9.44 17.82
CA ILE A 70 -3.30 9.80 17.70
C ILE A 70 -3.91 9.17 16.44
N LEU A 71 -3.23 9.28 15.30
CA LEU A 71 -3.69 8.68 14.04
C LEU A 71 -3.78 7.15 14.13
N LYS A 72 -2.80 6.48 14.76
CA LYS A 72 -2.85 5.03 14.97
C LYS A 72 -4.03 4.65 15.86
N ARG A 73 -4.28 5.41 16.93
CA ARG A 73 -5.40 5.19 17.83
C ARG A 73 -6.74 5.33 17.10
N SER A 74 -6.94 6.40 16.35
CA SER A 74 -8.18 6.62 15.59
C SER A 74 -8.43 5.53 14.55
N ILE A 75 -7.39 5.04 13.88
CA ILE A 75 -7.47 3.87 12.98
C ILE A 75 -7.96 2.62 13.72
N ILE A 76 -7.44 2.35 14.92
CA ILE A 76 -7.84 1.17 15.70
C ILE A 76 -9.30 1.31 16.16
N GLU A 77 -9.68 2.48 16.67
CA GLU A 77 -11.04 2.77 17.13
C GLU A 77 -12.05 2.68 15.98
N ALA A 78 -11.74 3.23 14.81
CA ALA A 78 -12.58 3.13 13.63
C ALA A 78 -12.79 1.68 13.16
N LYS A 79 -11.72 0.87 13.15
CA LYS A 79 -11.82 -0.56 12.83
C LYS A 79 -12.70 -1.30 13.83
N ARG A 80 -12.54 -1.03 15.13
CA ARG A 80 -13.36 -1.65 16.19
C ARG A 80 -14.82 -1.24 16.09
N SER A 81 -15.09 0.05 15.86
CA SER A 81 -16.44 0.59 15.65
C SER A 81 -17.10 -0.03 14.42
N SER A 82 -16.39 -0.07 13.30
CA SER A 82 -16.88 -0.72 12.08
C SER A 82 -17.17 -2.22 12.30
N HIS A 83 -16.32 -2.92 13.05
CA HIS A 83 -16.55 -4.32 13.38
C HIS A 83 -17.78 -4.51 14.28
N LYS A 84 -17.95 -3.65 15.29
CA LYS A 84 -19.13 -3.62 16.15
C LYS A 84 -20.41 -3.41 15.33
N ASN A 85 -20.43 -2.40 14.47
CA ASN A 85 -21.55 -2.11 13.59
C ASN A 85 -21.86 -3.27 12.62
N PHE A 86 -20.82 -3.97 12.15
CA PHE A 86 -21.01 -5.17 11.34
C PHE A 86 -21.70 -6.28 12.13
N LEU A 87 -21.27 -6.54 13.36
CA LEU A 87 -21.88 -7.56 14.22
C LEU A 87 -23.33 -7.21 14.60
N GLU A 88 -23.61 -5.94 14.91
CA GLU A 88 -24.96 -5.47 15.24
C GLU A 88 -25.94 -5.63 14.07
N LYS A 89 -25.45 -5.47 12.83
CA LYS A 89 -26.27 -5.60 11.62
C LYS A 89 -26.33 -7.02 11.06
N LEU A 90 -25.53 -7.95 11.58
CA LEU A 90 -25.42 -9.29 11.04
C LEU A 90 -26.60 -10.15 11.51
N ASP A 91 -27.53 -10.43 10.60
CA ASP A 91 -28.63 -11.37 10.85
C ASP A 91 -28.28 -12.76 10.30
N LEU A 92 -28.11 -13.74 11.19
CA LEU A 92 -27.75 -15.11 10.84
C LEU A 92 -28.75 -15.79 9.89
N ARG A 93 -30.02 -15.39 9.95
CA ARG A 93 -31.10 -15.99 9.14
C ARG A 93 -31.10 -15.44 7.71
N ARG A 94 -30.83 -14.15 7.55
CA ARG A 94 -30.85 -13.46 6.25
C ARG A 94 -29.49 -13.48 5.56
N ASP A 95 -28.40 -13.37 6.33
CA ASP A 95 -27.02 -13.23 5.85
C ASP A 95 -26.18 -14.51 6.06
N GLY A 96 -26.75 -15.69 5.78
CA GLY A 96 -26.08 -16.98 6.01
C GLY A 96 -24.72 -17.11 5.30
N ILE A 97 -24.63 -16.69 4.03
CA ILE A 97 -23.38 -16.74 3.25
C ILE A 97 -22.30 -15.81 3.85
N LYS A 98 -22.68 -14.60 4.27
CA LYS A 98 -21.74 -13.63 4.86
C LYS A 98 -21.24 -14.12 6.21
N THR A 99 -22.16 -14.65 7.03
CA THR A 99 -21.85 -15.24 8.34
C THR A 99 -20.90 -16.42 8.19
N HIS A 100 -21.19 -17.36 7.29
CA HIS A 100 -20.31 -18.50 7.05
C HIS A 100 -18.91 -18.07 6.64
N LYS A 101 -18.78 -17.11 5.71
CA LYS A 101 -17.48 -16.54 5.31
C LYS A 101 -16.76 -15.89 6.48
N PHE A 102 -17.48 -15.14 7.31
CA PHE A 102 -16.91 -14.48 8.49
C PHE A 102 -16.40 -15.50 9.51
N LEU A 103 -17.20 -16.50 9.88
CA LEU A 103 -16.80 -17.58 10.79
C LEU A 103 -15.64 -18.40 10.23
N PHE A 104 -15.66 -18.71 8.94
CA PHE A 104 -14.56 -19.38 8.26
C PHE A 104 -13.27 -18.55 8.34
N GLN A 105 -13.34 -17.24 8.18
CA GLN A 105 -12.17 -16.35 8.31
C GLN A 105 -11.65 -16.26 9.75
N LEU A 106 -12.51 -16.36 10.77
CA LEU A 106 -12.11 -16.40 12.17
C LEU A 106 -11.40 -17.72 12.52
N ASN A 107 -11.95 -18.85 12.05
CA ASN A 107 -11.42 -20.18 12.33
C ASN A 107 -10.22 -20.57 11.47
N SER A 108 -10.09 -19.99 10.28
CA SER A 108 -8.93 -20.19 9.43
C SER A 108 -7.71 -19.62 10.13
N LYS A 109 -6.79 -20.49 10.58
CA LYS A 109 -5.45 -20.09 11.03
C LYS A 109 -4.80 -19.31 9.89
N ARG A 110 -4.85 -17.97 9.93
CA ARG A 110 -4.11 -17.13 8.99
C ARG A 110 -2.64 -17.41 9.21
N ILE A 111 -2.05 -18.23 8.36
CA ILE A 111 -0.60 -18.36 8.27
C ILE A 111 -0.12 -17.02 7.70
N ILE A 112 0.18 -16.06 8.58
CA ILE A 112 0.83 -14.81 8.21
C ILE A 112 2.24 -15.20 7.79
N ARG A 113 2.44 -15.50 6.49
CA ARG A 113 3.75 -15.76 5.91
C ARG A 113 4.49 -14.43 5.81
N ASN A 114 4.99 -13.93 6.94
CA ASN A 114 5.99 -12.87 6.97
C ASN A 114 7.32 -13.45 6.45
N LYS A 115 7.41 -13.74 5.14
CA LYS A 115 8.71 -13.98 4.52
C LYS A 115 9.36 -12.61 4.37
N PRO A 116 10.50 -12.32 5.01
CA PRO A 116 11.21 -11.08 4.77
C PRO A 116 11.58 -11.01 3.29
N ILE A 117 11.30 -9.86 2.65
CA ILE A 117 11.80 -9.58 1.31
C ILE A 117 13.33 -9.66 1.39
N LYS A 118 13.94 -10.65 0.73
CA LYS A 118 15.40 -10.80 0.70
C LYS A 118 15.99 -9.51 0.11
N LYS A 119 16.83 -8.80 0.89
CA LYS A 119 17.56 -7.57 0.51
C LYS A 119 18.59 -7.76 -0.63
N GLY A 120 18.44 -8.77 -1.50
CA GLY A 120 19.47 -9.17 -2.46
C GLY A 120 19.38 -8.53 -3.85
N VAL A 121 18.37 -7.72 -4.16
CA VAL A 121 18.16 -7.23 -5.55
C VAL A 121 18.60 -5.77 -5.76
N LEU A 122 18.82 -5.00 -4.69
CA LEU A 122 19.20 -3.58 -4.80
C LEU A 122 20.72 -3.34 -4.85
N GLN A 123 21.55 -4.32 -4.48
CA GLN A 123 23.01 -4.15 -4.48
C GLN A 123 23.62 -4.27 -5.89
N ASN A 124 22.96 -5.01 -6.80
CA ASN A 124 23.48 -5.20 -8.16
C ASN A 124 23.22 -4.01 -9.10
N LEU A 125 22.39 -3.04 -8.70
CA LEU A 125 22.11 -1.83 -9.50
C LEU A 125 23.04 -0.66 -9.18
N LEU A 126 23.73 -0.70 -8.04
CA LEU A 126 24.71 0.33 -7.66
C LEU A 126 26.11 0.06 -8.24
N LEU A 127 26.43 -1.19 -8.58
CA LEU A 127 27.71 -1.57 -9.17
C LEU A 127 27.81 -1.40 -10.69
N ILE A 128 26.69 -1.21 -11.41
CA ILE A 128 26.68 -1.05 -12.88
C ILE A 128 26.80 0.43 -13.30
N LYS A 129 26.64 1.38 -12.37
CA LYS A 129 26.75 2.83 -12.67
C LYS A 129 28.15 3.41 -12.49
N THR A 130 29.14 2.60 -12.12
CA THR A 130 30.51 3.04 -11.83
C THR A 130 31.56 2.18 -12.54
N SER A 131 31.31 1.78 -13.78
CA SER A 131 32.30 1.15 -14.67
C SER A 131 32.22 1.75 -16.06
#